data_AF-A0A2E7N1E2-F1
#
_entry.id   AF-A0A2E7N1E2-F1
#
_cell.length_a   1.000
_cell.length_b   1.000
_cell.length_c   1.000
_cell.angle_alpha   90.00
_cell.angle_beta   90.00
_cell.angle_gamma   90.00
#
_symmetry.space_group_name_H-M   'P 1'
#
loop_
_entity.id
_entity.type
_entity.pdbx_description
1 polymer ?
#
loop_
_entity_poly.entity_id
_entity_poly.type
_entity_poly.pdbx_seq_one_letter_code
_entity_poly.pdbx_strand_id
1 'polypeptide(L)'
;MSQLGRIGGGVLKDNLLRDGSNLNFKNTSGSTALIHLDVVNGRVGINTESPAATYALDVPSAIRTTGVNADYLNIQNFTIDTNRIYQNSGDINLDATNNIFLAGLQTDNLTINFNSIRSNQSNENIILDPSGTGSVEIYSDWNITGNLHSTGNITFGGDLTLGDSDDDSITFQSDVNSHLLPDVNDVSELGSTTKYWNQTHTNVLNSASLSSASLTIDTNVIKINQTDGNLTLNHTDASRKVRLDSVDVLNDTISSSATDIDVVTAGELIFNSTTAVLLPAGTSAQRPTNAGGLRYNTDTGLYEGRAPTGYVSFGGVYSDDAATNVTAHPTNDTILFRANNIASGSIDSQGINLTGLLVDSVSANANTITTDSGNTNLNFTPNGTGSVVIDSIKFEQGNITNTTNGALEFIPTGQGYFKSGGTGGMVIPYGTTANRIPNPAIGDTRWNTDTSTLESWDGVQYVLSAGQGGTVSEEYMNELSLQYTIILG
;
A
#
# COMPACT_ATOMS: atom_id res chain seq x y z
N MET A 1 104.17 98.00 38.15
CA MET A 1 104.07 97.08 39.29
C MET A 1 105.21 96.08 39.20
N SER A 2 106.08 96.06 40.22
CA SER A 2 107.27 95.21 40.28
C SER A 2 106.89 93.73 40.32
N GLN A 3 107.39 92.95 39.36
CA GLN A 3 107.30 91.48 39.39
C GLN A 3 108.27 90.97 40.47
N LEU A 4 107.73 90.62 41.64
CA LEU A 4 108.49 89.97 42.71
C LEU A 4 108.96 88.58 42.22
N GLY A 5 110.29 88.47 42.04
CA GLY A 5 111.11 87.25 42.06
C GLY A 5 110.54 85.99 41.40
N ARG A 6 111.01 85.69 40.19
CA ARG A 6 111.05 84.29 39.72
C ARG A 6 112.10 83.53 40.53
N ILE A 7 111.71 82.47 41.23
CA ILE A 7 112.64 81.57 41.93
C ILE A 7 113.31 80.66 40.89
N GLY A 8 114.65 80.58 40.90
CA GLY A 8 115.44 79.74 39.99
C GLY A 8 115.32 78.23 40.29
N GLY A 9 115.47 77.37 39.27
CA GLY A 9 115.14 75.93 39.34
C GLY A 9 115.82 75.11 40.44
N GLY A 10 117.08 75.39 40.79
CA GLY A 10 117.75 74.73 41.92
C GLY A 10 117.15 75.11 43.28
N VAL A 11 116.83 76.39 43.44
CA VAL A 11 116.19 76.93 44.65
C VAL A 11 114.74 76.46 44.73
N LEU A 12 114.05 76.30 43.59
CA LEU A 12 112.69 75.75 43.57
C LEU A 12 112.68 74.26 43.97
N LYS A 13 113.66 73.47 43.55
CA LYS A 13 113.75 72.04 43.93
C LYS A 13 113.89 71.86 45.44
N ASP A 14 114.83 72.56 46.06
CA ASP A 14 115.04 72.48 47.51
C ASP A 14 113.81 73.00 48.27
N ASN A 15 113.13 74.03 47.74
CA ASN A 15 111.88 74.54 48.30
C ASN A 15 110.65 73.67 48.00
N LEU A 16 110.74 72.64 47.16
CA LEU A 16 109.67 71.68 46.91
C LEU A 16 109.93 70.31 47.55
N LEU A 17 111.10 70.07 48.15
CA LEU A 17 111.35 68.90 49.00
C LEU A 17 110.63 69.09 50.33
N ARG A 18 109.74 68.16 50.70
CA ARG A 18 108.74 68.40 51.75
C ARG A 18 108.96 67.78 53.11
N ASP A 19 109.82 66.76 53.27
CA ASP A 19 110.20 66.16 54.56
C ASP A 19 109.05 66.02 55.58
N GLY A 20 107.87 65.57 55.10
CA GLY A 20 106.67 65.39 55.94
C GLY A 20 105.85 66.65 56.23
N SER A 21 106.11 67.78 55.55
CA SER A 21 105.34 69.03 55.69
C SER A 21 104.45 69.30 54.48
N ASN A 22 103.15 69.49 54.72
CA ASN A 22 102.16 69.72 53.66
C ASN A 22 102.44 70.99 52.84
N LEU A 23 102.01 71.00 51.57
CA LEU A 23 102.17 72.15 50.67
C LEU A 23 100.82 72.67 50.19
N ASN A 24 100.62 73.97 50.36
CA ASN A 24 99.41 74.66 49.96
C ASN A 24 99.69 75.65 48.83
N PHE A 25 98.95 75.52 47.72
CA PHE A 25 98.89 76.52 46.66
C PHE A 25 97.69 77.44 46.90
N LYS A 26 97.94 78.70 47.25
CA LYS A 26 96.89 79.67 47.64
C LYS A 26 97.14 81.04 47.03
N ASN A 27 96.08 81.82 46.85
CA ASN A 27 96.18 83.22 46.43
C ASN A 27 96.67 84.14 47.57
N THR A 28 96.19 83.90 48.79
CA THR A 28 96.60 84.61 50.01
C THR A 28 96.71 83.63 51.18
N SER A 29 97.40 84.02 52.26
CA SER A 29 97.56 83.18 53.46
C SER A 29 96.24 82.78 54.11
N GLY A 30 95.19 83.59 53.95
CA GLY A 30 93.85 83.34 54.50
C GLY A 30 92.89 82.64 53.52
N SER A 31 93.27 82.42 52.26
CA SER A 31 92.41 81.71 51.30
C SER A 31 92.46 80.19 51.52
N THR A 32 91.38 79.51 51.14
CA THR A 32 91.39 78.05 50.97
C THR A 32 92.39 77.67 49.89
N ALA A 33 93.09 76.55 50.08
CA ALA A 33 94.06 76.03 49.15
C ALA A 33 93.39 75.60 47.86
N LEU A 34 93.87 76.16 46.75
CA LEU A 34 93.49 75.72 45.41
C LEU A 34 93.97 74.28 45.20
N ILE A 35 95.19 73.97 45.65
CA ILE A 35 95.75 72.61 45.72
C ILE A 35 96.42 72.45 47.10
N HIS A 36 96.02 71.44 47.85
CA HIS A 36 96.63 71.00 49.09
C HIS A 36 97.32 69.66 48.85
N LEU A 37 98.64 69.61 48.95
CA LEU A 37 99.40 68.37 48.96
C LEU A 37 99.60 67.94 50.41
N ASP A 38 98.80 66.97 50.84
CA ASP A 38 98.97 66.29 52.12
C ASP A 38 100.00 65.18 51.95
N VAL A 39 101.27 65.55 52.05
CA VAL A 39 102.39 64.61 51.88
C VAL A 39 102.52 63.65 53.05
N VAL A 40 101.95 63.94 54.21
CA VAL A 40 101.94 63.02 55.36
C VAL A 40 101.05 61.82 55.08
N ASN A 41 99.86 62.06 54.53
CA ASN A 41 98.88 60.98 54.28
C ASN A 41 98.81 60.53 52.81
N GLY A 42 99.62 61.11 51.92
CA GLY A 42 99.65 60.77 50.49
C GLY A 42 98.39 61.20 49.74
N ARG A 43 97.83 62.37 50.07
CA ARG A 43 96.56 62.86 49.48
C ARG A 43 96.75 64.20 48.77
N VAL A 44 95.89 64.44 47.79
CA VAL A 44 95.77 65.72 47.10
C VAL A 44 94.36 66.26 47.35
N GLY A 45 94.24 67.48 47.85
CA GLY A 45 92.99 68.21 47.96
C GLY A 45 92.90 69.32 46.94
N ILE A 46 91.73 69.54 46.34
CA ILE A 46 91.46 70.69 45.49
C ILE A 46 90.41 71.56 46.18
N ASN A 47 90.66 72.87 46.35
CA ASN A 47 89.74 73.77 47.06
C ASN A 47 89.38 73.30 48.50
N THR A 48 90.32 72.64 49.19
CA THR A 48 90.15 72.20 50.59
C THR A 48 91.46 72.34 51.36
N GLU A 49 91.37 72.60 52.67
CA GLU A 49 92.52 72.60 53.58
C GLU A 49 92.78 71.22 54.20
N SER A 50 91.84 70.30 54.06
CA SER A 50 91.84 69.03 54.78
C SER A 50 91.24 67.97 53.86
N PRO A 51 92.05 67.38 52.97
CA PRO A 51 91.60 66.32 52.08
C PRO A 51 90.98 65.18 52.90
N ALA A 52 89.77 64.76 52.51
CA ALA A 52 89.02 63.71 53.18
C ALA A 52 89.84 62.42 53.35
N ALA A 53 89.66 61.75 54.48
CA ALA A 53 90.52 60.62 54.85
C ALA A 53 90.38 59.39 53.94
N THR A 54 89.26 59.31 53.23
CA THR A 54 88.82 58.15 52.44
C THR A 54 89.32 58.16 51.00
N TYR A 55 89.89 59.27 50.51
CA TYR A 55 90.23 59.43 49.10
C TYR A 55 91.68 59.91 48.92
N ALA A 56 92.38 59.38 47.91
CA ALA A 56 93.71 59.85 47.54
C ALA A 56 93.67 61.24 46.86
N LEU A 57 92.54 61.55 46.22
CA LEU A 57 92.24 62.87 45.66
C LEU A 57 90.87 63.29 46.20
N ASP A 58 90.81 64.41 46.91
CA ASP A 58 89.57 65.00 47.43
C ASP A 58 89.24 66.28 46.67
N VAL A 59 88.07 66.28 46.03
CA VAL A 59 87.52 67.43 45.33
C VAL A 59 86.12 67.67 45.91
N PRO A 60 85.89 68.73 46.69
CA PRO A 60 84.61 69.02 47.36
C PRO A 60 83.43 69.33 46.42
N SER A 61 83.64 69.26 45.11
CA SER A 61 82.66 69.58 44.08
C SER A 61 82.71 68.53 42.96
N ALA A 62 81.61 68.39 42.22
CA ALA A 62 81.51 67.41 41.15
C ALA A 62 82.62 67.60 40.11
N ILE A 63 83.40 66.55 39.87
CA ILE A 63 84.40 66.53 38.81
C ILE A 63 83.67 66.49 37.47
N ARG A 64 83.85 67.52 36.64
CA ARG A 64 83.42 67.51 35.24
C ARG A 64 84.57 66.96 34.40
N THR A 65 84.41 65.76 33.86
CA THR A 65 85.36 65.16 32.93
C THR A 65 84.62 64.60 31.73
N THR A 66 85.26 64.63 30.58
CA THR A 66 84.75 64.02 29.34
C THR A 66 85.15 62.54 29.23
N GLY A 67 85.98 62.04 30.15
CA GLY A 67 86.39 60.64 30.21
C GLY A 67 86.96 60.28 31.58
N VAL A 68 86.54 59.14 32.11
CA VAL A 68 87.15 58.51 33.27
C VAL A 68 87.72 57.19 32.78
N ASN A 69 89.01 56.96 32.96
CA ASN A 69 89.65 55.68 32.75
C ASN A 69 90.02 55.12 34.12
N ALA A 70 89.23 54.15 34.59
CA ALA A 70 89.40 53.52 35.89
C ALA A 70 88.98 52.05 35.80
N ASP A 71 89.72 51.17 36.48
CA ASP A 71 89.37 49.74 36.59
C ASP A 71 88.17 49.50 37.52
N TYR A 72 87.83 50.50 38.34
CA TYR A 72 86.73 50.47 39.29
C TYR A 72 86.20 51.90 39.50
N LEU A 73 84.89 52.07 39.44
CA LEU A 73 84.23 53.35 39.68
C LEU A 73 83.12 53.14 40.72
N ASN A 74 83.20 53.85 41.85
CA ASN A 74 82.15 53.87 42.86
C ASN A 74 81.71 55.30 43.11
N ILE A 75 80.50 55.62 42.66
CA ILE A 75 79.90 56.96 42.77
C ILE A 75 78.63 56.81 43.61
N GLN A 76 78.71 57.20 44.88
CA GLN A 76 77.63 57.05 45.85
C GLN A 76 77.12 55.60 45.94
N ASN A 77 75.94 55.31 45.39
CA ASN A 77 75.33 53.98 45.41
C ASN A 77 75.56 53.19 44.12
N PHE A 78 76.26 53.74 43.13
CA PHE A 78 76.47 53.13 41.82
C PHE A 78 77.91 52.65 41.67
N THR A 79 78.09 51.37 41.35
CA THR A 79 79.41 50.77 41.13
C THR A 79 79.51 50.23 39.71
N ILE A 80 80.62 50.54 39.04
CA ILE A 80 81.08 49.91 37.79
C ILE A 80 82.37 49.16 38.11
N ASP A 81 82.38 47.86 37.86
CA ASP A 81 83.54 46.99 38.02
C ASP A 81 83.81 46.18 36.73
N THR A 82 84.70 45.18 36.81
CA THR A 82 85.17 44.38 35.67
C THR A 82 84.05 43.81 34.80
N ASN A 83 82.88 43.46 35.37
CA ASN A 83 81.82 42.79 34.62
C ASN A 83 80.40 43.25 34.96
N ARG A 84 80.22 44.21 35.87
CA ARG A 84 78.89 44.63 36.33
C ARG A 84 78.78 46.13 36.45
N ILE A 85 77.53 46.55 36.27
CA ILE A 85 77.02 47.85 36.67
C ILE A 85 75.92 47.54 37.68
N TYR A 86 76.08 47.94 38.94
CA TYR A 86 75.08 47.63 39.97
C TYR A 86 74.92 48.78 40.98
N GLN A 87 73.80 48.74 41.70
CA GLN A 87 73.53 49.65 42.81
C GLN A 87 73.32 48.88 44.10
N ASN A 88 73.78 49.42 45.23
CA ASN A 88 73.64 48.76 46.53
C ASN A 88 72.20 48.85 47.10
N SER A 89 71.36 49.73 46.57
CA SER A 89 69.96 49.90 46.96
C SER A 89 69.19 50.64 45.87
N GLY A 90 67.94 50.23 45.62
CA GLY A 90 67.07 50.80 44.58
C GLY A 90 67.26 50.19 43.19
N ASP A 91 66.53 50.73 42.22
CA ASP A 91 66.54 50.25 40.83
C ASP A 91 67.55 51.02 39.98
N ILE A 92 68.13 50.33 38.99
CA ILE A 92 68.81 51.02 37.89
C ILE A 92 67.74 51.50 36.92
N ASN A 93 67.39 52.79 36.98
CA ASN A 93 66.55 53.41 35.97
C ASN A 93 67.39 53.75 34.73
N LEU A 94 67.16 53.04 33.63
CA LEU A 94 67.68 53.40 32.32
C LEU A 94 66.64 54.30 31.64
N ASP A 95 66.99 55.57 31.42
CA ASP A 95 66.12 56.54 30.76
C ASP A 95 66.88 57.23 29.63
N ALA A 96 66.28 57.26 28.44
CA ALA A 96 66.84 57.85 27.23
C ALA A 96 65.75 58.61 26.49
N THR A 97 66.08 59.79 25.95
CA THR A 97 65.12 60.65 25.22
C THR A 97 64.47 59.94 24.03
N ASN A 98 65.16 58.98 23.42
CA ASN A 98 64.64 58.20 22.30
C ASN A 98 64.50 56.72 22.69
N ASN A 99 65.62 55.99 22.68
CA ASN A 99 65.65 54.55 22.84
C ASN A 99 66.78 54.12 23.76
N ILE A 100 66.52 53.06 24.53
CA ILE A 100 67.54 52.26 25.21
C ILE A 100 67.87 51.10 24.27
N PHE A 101 69.10 51.05 23.76
CA PHE A 101 69.54 49.98 22.87
C PHE A 101 70.17 48.86 23.68
N LEU A 102 69.55 47.68 23.65
CA LEU A 102 70.07 46.46 24.27
C LEU A 102 70.18 45.39 23.18
N ALA A 103 71.34 44.73 23.07
CA ALA A 103 71.48 43.56 22.20
C ALA A 103 70.66 42.35 22.70
N GLY A 104 70.40 42.33 23.99
CA GLY A 104 69.48 41.43 24.66
C GLY A 104 69.29 41.89 26.11
N LEU A 105 68.14 41.56 26.67
CA LEU A 105 67.86 41.67 28.10
C LEU A 105 67.92 40.26 28.68
N GLN A 106 68.79 40.04 29.64
CA GLN A 106 68.83 38.79 30.40
C GLN A 106 68.78 39.14 31.87
N THR A 107 67.74 38.66 32.54
CA THR A 107 67.62 38.65 34.00
C THR A 107 67.65 37.22 34.49
N ASP A 108 67.61 37.02 35.80
CA ASP A 108 67.52 35.67 36.38
C ASP A 108 66.26 34.92 35.91
N ASN A 109 65.19 35.63 35.54
CA ASN A 109 63.89 35.05 35.22
C ASN A 109 63.47 35.22 33.75
N LEU A 110 63.98 36.21 33.02
CA LEU A 110 63.52 36.52 31.66
C LEU A 110 64.71 36.75 30.72
N THR A 111 64.65 36.16 29.54
CA THR A 111 65.52 36.51 28.42
C THR A 111 64.69 37.07 27.27
N ILE A 112 65.09 38.23 26.77
CA ILE A 112 64.66 38.81 25.49
C ILE A 112 65.91 38.98 24.65
N ASN A 113 66.05 38.20 23.58
CA ASN A 113 67.18 38.31 22.67
C ASN A 113 66.76 37.96 21.24
N PHE A 114 67.29 38.71 20.28
CA PHE A 114 67.00 38.51 18.85
C PHE A 114 65.48 38.43 18.57
N ASN A 115 64.96 37.22 18.39
CA ASN A 115 63.58 36.89 18.05
C ASN A 115 62.88 36.02 19.11
N SER A 116 63.42 35.94 20.34
CA SER A 116 62.84 35.12 21.42
C SER A 116 62.58 35.91 22.69
N ILE A 117 61.46 35.58 23.34
CA ILE A 117 61.07 36.02 24.68
C ILE A 117 60.79 34.74 25.46
N ARG A 118 61.54 34.47 26.53
CA ARG A 118 61.45 33.21 27.29
C ARG A 118 61.72 33.41 28.78
N SER A 119 61.02 32.66 29.64
CA SER A 119 61.44 32.53 31.03
C SER A 119 62.71 31.66 31.12
N ASN A 120 63.57 31.97 32.10
CA ASN A 120 64.79 31.24 32.42
C ASN A 120 64.58 30.20 33.53
N GLN A 121 63.42 30.18 34.19
CA GLN A 121 63.08 29.24 35.26
C GLN A 121 62.06 28.20 34.78
N SER A 122 62.12 26.98 35.32
CA SER A 122 61.19 25.91 34.96
C SER A 122 59.77 26.21 35.46
N ASN A 123 58.76 26.02 34.60
CA ASN A 123 57.33 26.17 34.88
C ASN A 123 56.87 27.60 35.22
N GLU A 124 57.65 28.63 34.88
CA GLU A 124 57.19 30.01 34.96
C GLU A 124 56.43 30.44 33.71
N ASN A 125 55.35 31.19 33.91
CA ASN A 125 54.55 31.77 32.84
C ASN A 125 55.12 33.13 32.42
N ILE A 126 54.98 33.47 31.14
CA ILE A 126 55.11 34.84 30.65
C ILE A 126 53.69 35.41 30.59
N ILE A 127 53.46 36.50 31.31
CA ILE A 127 52.16 37.17 31.36
C ILE A 127 52.24 38.44 30.51
N LEU A 128 51.34 38.55 29.53
CA LEU A 128 51.11 39.76 28.74
C LEU A 128 49.77 40.35 29.18
N ASP A 129 49.81 41.31 30.11
CA ASP A 129 48.62 41.87 30.75
C ASP A 129 48.62 43.40 30.60
N PRO A 130 47.91 43.95 29.59
CA PRO A 130 47.78 45.38 29.41
C PRO A 130 46.85 46.00 30.46
N SER A 131 47.10 47.25 30.85
CA SER A 131 46.28 47.91 31.87
C SER A 131 44.89 48.33 31.34
N GLY A 132 43.88 48.22 32.19
CA GLY A 132 42.53 48.70 31.90
C GLY A 132 41.84 47.92 30.78
N THR A 133 41.51 48.62 29.68
CA THR A 133 40.85 48.03 28.50
C THR A 133 41.82 47.81 27.34
N GLY A 134 43.13 47.79 27.60
CA GLY A 134 44.11 47.49 26.57
C GLY A 134 43.99 46.05 26.07
N SER A 135 44.58 45.79 24.91
CA SER A 135 44.62 44.47 24.28
C SER A 135 46.05 44.06 23.95
N VAL A 136 46.26 42.75 23.84
CA VAL A 136 47.46 42.18 23.22
C VAL A 136 47.14 41.95 21.75
N GLU A 137 47.80 42.71 20.87
CA GLU A 137 47.60 42.64 19.42
C GLU A 137 48.78 41.95 18.75
N ILE A 138 48.51 40.94 17.91
CA ILE A 138 49.51 40.23 17.11
C ILE A 138 49.18 40.47 15.64
N TYR A 139 49.94 41.32 14.96
CA TYR A 139 49.72 41.71 13.55
C TYR A 139 50.38 40.77 12.54
N SER A 140 50.67 39.54 12.94
CA SER A 140 51.35 38.53 12.12
C SER A 140 50.79 37.16 12.47
N ASP A 141 51.15 36.15 11.69
CA ASP A 141 50.68 34.78 11.94
C ASP A 141 51.06 34.31 13.34
N TRP A 142 50.09 33.75 14.06
CA TRP A 142 50.29 33.21 15.39
C TRP A 142 50.27 31.69 15.35
N ASN A 143 51.43 31.07 15.58
CA ASN A 143 51.53 29.63 15.74
C ASN A 143 51.44 29.26 17.23
N ILE A 144 50.44 28.47 17.60
CA ILE A 144 50.21 27.99 18.97
C ILE A 144 50.48 26.49 19.00
N THR A 145 51.60 26.08 19.59
CA THR A 145 51.94 24.66 19.76
C THR A 145 51.28 24.02 20.99
N GLY A 146 50.70 24.84 21.87
CA GLY A 146 49.93 24.40 23.04
C GLY A 146 48.42 24.54 22.85
N ASN A 147 47.67 24.54 23.95
CA ASN A 147 46.22 24.74 23.90
C ASN A 147 45.88 26.23 23.81
N LEU A 148 44.93 26.59 22.95
CA LEU A 148 44.22 27.87 23.02
C LEU A 148 43.04 27.73 24.00
N HIS A 149 43.01 28.55 25.03
CA HIS A 149 41.90 28.61 25.98
C HIS A 149 41.41 30.06 26.10
N SER A 150 40.11 30.26 25.90
CA SER A 150 39.45 31.55 26.13
C SER A 150 38.30 31.34 27.11
N THR A 151 38.22 32.18 28.15
CA THR A 151 37.06 32.24 29.03
C THR A 151 35.90 33.03 28.40
N GLY A 152 36.20 33.82 27.36
CA GLY A 152 35.22 34.51 26.52
C GLY A 152 35.06 33.83 25.17
N ASN A 153 34.52 34.59 24.22
CA ASN A 153 34.31 34.11 22.86
C ASN A 153 35.63 34.09 22.09
N ILE A 154 35.72 33.16 21.13
CA ILE A 154 36.71 33.21 20.04
C ILE A 154 35.93 33.61 18.78
N THR A 155 36.39 34.64 18.07
CA THR A 155 35.74 35.14 16.86
C THR A 155 36.75 35.13 15.72
N PHE A 156 36.36 34.54 14.58
CA PHE A 156 37.15 34.53 13.36
C PHE A 156 36.51 35.49 12.35
N GLY A 157 37.29 36.40 11.78
CA GLY A 157 36.82 37.34 10.75
C GLY A 157 36.84 36.78 9.33
N GLY A 158 37.41 35.59 9.15
CA GLY A 158 37.45 34.84 7.90
C GLY A 158 37.08 33.36 8.14
N ASP A 159 37.51 32.49 7.24
CA ASP A 159 37.19 31.07 7.31
C ASP A 159 37.86 30.37 8.51
N LEU A 160 37.17 29.38 9.06
CA LEU A 160 37.70 28.50 10.09
C LEU A 160 37.97 27.12 9.47
N THR A 161 39.23 26.74 9.42
CA THR A 161 39.65 25.36 9.10
C THR A 161 40.06 24.66 10.39
N LEU A 162 39.48 23.49 10.65
CA LEU A 162 39.78 22.67 11.82
C LEU A 162 40.35 21.34 11.34
N GLY A 163 41.52 20.98 11.85
CA GLY A 163 42.30 19.83 11.38
C GLY A 163 43.10 20.13 10.11
N ASP A 164 44.13 19.32 9.89
CA ASP A 164 45.00 19.33 8.72
C ASP A 164 45.05 17.97 7.98
N SER A 165 44.44 16.94 8.57
CA SER A 165 44.40 15.57 8.10
C SER A 165 43.03 14.94 8.38
N ASP A 166 42.87 13.67 8.01
CA ASP A 166 41.66 12.93 8.31
C ASP A 166 41.68 12.14 9.62
N ASP A 167 42.78 12.22 10.36
CA ASP A 167 42.89 11.70 11.71
C ASP A 167 42.46 12.73 12.77
N ASP A 168 42.21 13.98 12.38
CA ASP A 168 41.76 15.03 13.28
C ASP A 168 40.36 14.79 13.81
N SER A 169 40.13 15.22 15.06
CA SER A 169 38.84 15.12 15.72
C SER A 169 38.41 16.44 16.32
N ILE A 170 37.12 16.75 16.18
CA ILE A 170 36.47 17.88 16.85
C ILE A 170 35.50 17.29 17.87
N THR A 171 35.64 17.66 19.14
CA THR A 171 34.76 17.21 20.22
C THR A 171 33.96 18.38 20.77
N PHE A 172 32.63 18.32 20.65
CA PHE A 172 31.72 19.25 21.32
C PHE A 172 31.25 18.64 22.64
N GLN A 173 31.74 19.16 23.77
CA GLN A 173 31.32 18.72 25.12
C GLN A 173 29.99 19.35 25.56
N SER A 174 29.54 20.39 24.87
CA SER A 174 28.30 21.12 25.14
C SER A 174 27.47 21.22 23.87
N ASP A 175 26.22 21.64 24.02
CA ASP A 175 25.29 21.77 22.91
C ASP A 175 25.79 22.78 21.87
N VAL A 176 25.59 22.46 20.59
CA VAL A 176 25.65 23.46 19.52
C VAL A 176 24.30 24.17 19.51
N ASN A 177 24.23 25.33 20.16
CA ASN A 177 23.00 26.10 20.36
C ASN A 177 22.60 27.00 19.17
N SER A 178 23.29 26.85 18.04
CA SER A 178 23.10 27.59 16.80
C SER A 178 22.85 26.65 15.62
N HIS A 179 22.74 27.22 14.42
CA HIS A 179 22.49 26.47 13.19
C HIS A 179 23.80 26.31 12.39
N LEU A 180 23.97 25.18 11.71
CA LEU A 180 24.95 25.01 10.64
C LEU A 180 24.27 25.39 9.31
N LEU A 181 24.44 26.64 8.89
CA LEU A 181 23.80 27.17 7.69
C LEU A 181 24.84 27.31 6.56
N PRO A 182 24.60 26.72 5.38
CA PRO A 182 25.41 27.00 4.21
C PRO A 182 25.13 28.42 3.69
N ASP A 183 26.10 29.01 3.00
CA ASP A 183 25.97 30.31 2.34
C ASP A 183 25.17 30.22 1.02
N VAL A 184 25.23 29.06 0.35
CA VAL A 184 24.53 28.75 -0.89
C VAL A 184 23.83 27.39 -0.79
N ASN A 185 22.60 27.31 -1.29
CA ASN A 185 21.84 26.05 -1.35
C ASN A 185 22.56 25.01 -2.22
N ASP A 186 22.49 23.74 -1.82
CA ASP A 186 22.98 22.58 -2.58
C ASP A 186 24.49 22.59 -2.92
N VAL A 187 25.30 23.37 -2.18
CA VAL A 187 26.77 23.44 -2.36
C VAL A 187 27.55 22.80 -1.22
N SER A 188 27.18 23.06 0.04
CA SER A 188 27.93 22.53 1.20
C SER A 188 27.49 21.10 1.56
N GLU A 189 28.47 20.23 1.84
CA GLU A 189 28.25 18.84 2.21
C GLU A 189 28.56 18.58 3.69
N LEU A 190 27.78 17.70 4.33
CA LEU A 190 28.12 17.10 5.62
C LEU A 190 28.59 15.66 5.41
N GLY A 191 29.91 15.48 5.36
CA GLY A 191 30.54 14.23 4.93
C GLY A 191 30.97 14.30 3.46
N SER A 192 31.28 13.15 2.85
CA SER A 192 31.61 13.02 1.44
C SER A 192 31.28 11.62 0.93
N THR A 193 31.47 11.37 -0.38
CA THR A 193 31.26 10.04 -1.01
C THR A 193 32.16 8.93 -0.46
N THR A 194 33.22 9.28 0.26
CA THR A 194 34.13 8.31 0.91
C THR A 194 34.08 8.35 2.44
N LYS A 195 33.36 9.32 3.04
CA LYS A 195 33.34 9.54 4.50
C LYS A 195 31.94 9.92 4.98
N TYR A 196 31.26 8.96 5.58
CA TYR A 196 29.88 9.10 6.03
C TYR A 196 29.79 9.31 7.54
N TRP A 197 28.80 10.07 7.96
CA TRP A 197 28.34 10.04 9.34
C TRP A 197 27.72 8.68 9.63
N ASN A 198 28.13 8.03 10.73
CA ASN A 198 27.60 6.73 11.09
C ASN A 198 26.09 6.78 11.39
N GLN A 199 25.62 7.85 12.05
CA GLN A 199 24.21 8.03 12.42
C GLN A 199 23.83 9.52 12.42
N THR A 200 22.59 9.83 12.03
CA THR A 200 21.97 11.15 12.19
C THR A 200 20.70 10.97 13.03
N HIS A 201 20.74 11.42 14.28
CA HIS A 201 19.59 11.38 15.19
C HIS A 201 18.85 12.72 15.17
N THR A 202 17.86 12.84 14.29
CA THR A 202 17.01 14.04 14.18
C THR A 202 15.54 13.68 14.33
N ASN A 203 14.74 14.58 14.90
CA ASN A 203 13.27 14.43 14.91
C ASN A 203 12.69 14.57 13.50
N VAL A 204 13.30 15.39 12.65
CA VAL A 204 12.85 15.67 11.29
C VAL A 204 14.05 15.74 10.35
N LEU A 205 14.01 14.93 9.28
CA LEU A 205 14.92 15.06 8.14
C LEU A 205 14.15 15.71 6.99
N ASN A 206 14.47 16.95 6.66
CA ASN A 206 13.88 17.66 5.53
C ASN A 206 14.83 17.54 4.33
N SER A 207 14.51 16.67 3.37
CA SER A 207 15.33 16.43 2.18
C SER A 207 14.46 16.27 0.94
N ALA A 208 14.94 16.79 -0.21
CA ALA A 208 14.30 16.63 -1.51
C ALA A 208 14.37 15.18 -2.01
N SER A 209 15.46 14.47 -1.66
CA SER A 209 15.61 13.05 -1.92
C SER A 209 16.35 12.37 -0.78
N LEU A 210 16.05 11.10 -0.55
CA LEU A 210 16.87 10.23 0.28
C LEU A 210 17.50 9.21 -0.65
N SER A 211 18.80 9.32 -0.86
CA SER A 211 19.57 8.32 -1.59
C SER A 211 20.54 7.65 -0.64
N SER A 212 20.32 6.37 -0.41
CA SER A 212 21.30 5.49 0.20
C SER A 212 21.70 4.41 -0.82
N ALA A 213 22.71 3.61 -0.48
CA ALA A 213 23.01 2.41 -1.24
C ALA A 213 21.78 1.50 -1.38
N SER A 214 20.86 1.50 -0.40
CA SER A 214 19.71 0.60 -0.36
C SER A 214 18.41 1.15 -0.94
N LEU A 215 18.14 2.44 -0.81
CA LEU A 215 16.84 3.02 -1.08
C LEU A 215 17.02 4.40 -1.71
N THR A 216 16.35 4.64 -2.83
CA THR A 216 16.06 5.97 -3.32
C THR A 216 14.61 6.29 -3.01
N ILE A 217 14.41 7.33 -2.22
CA ILE A 217 13.16 8.08 -2.22
C ILE A 217 13.47 9.33 -2.99
N ASP A 218 13.08 9.34 -4.26
CA ASP A 218 13.23 10.49 -5.12
C ASP A 218 11.85 10.87 -5.62
N THR A 219 11.40 12.04 -5.18
CA THR A 219 10.07 12.58 -5.47
C THR A 219 8.94 11.56 -5.21
N ASN A 220 8.30 11.03 -6.25
CA ASN A 220 7.17 10.11 -6.20
C ASN A 220 7.55 8.65 -6.43
N VAL A 221 8.84 8.36 -6.59
CA VAL A 221 9.32 7.00 -6.80
C VAL A 221 10.01 6.54 -5.53
N ILE A 222 9.36 5.57 -4.90
CA ILE A 222 10.05 4.76 -3.90
C ILE A 222 10.71 3.63 -4.68
N LYS A 223 12.01 3.79 -4.94
CA LYS A 223 12.83 2.83 -5.68
C LYS A 223 13.79 2.17 -4.73
N ILE A 224 13.71 0.85 -4.65
CA ILE A 224 14.76 0.09 -3.99
C ILE A 224 15.95 0.04 -4.95
N ASN A 225 17.11 0.56 -4.52
CA ASN A 225 18.31 0.67 -5.36
C ASN A 225 19.08 -0.63 -5.46
N GLN A 226 18.93 -1.47 -4.42
CA GLN A 226 19.53 -2.78 -4.39
C GLN A 226 18.72 -3.70 -5.29
N THR A 227 19.43 -4.48 -6.10
CA THR A 227 18.80 -5.44 -7.02
C THR A 227 18.00 -6.53 -6.31
N ASP A 228 18.13 -6.64 -4.99
CA ASP A 228 17.57 -7.70 -4.14
C ASP A 228 16.61 -7.21 -3.01
N GLY A 229 16.11 -5.97 -3.02
CA GLY A 229 15.23 -5.45 -1.96
C GLY A 229 13.76 -5.15 -2.33
N ASN A 230 12.84 -5.33 -1.38
CA ASN A 230 11.39 -5.08 -1.52
C ASN A 230 10.94 -3.79 -0.82
N LEU A 231 9.88 -3.13 -1.32
CA LEU A 231 9.18 -2.06 -0.61
C LEU A 231 8.16 -2.65 0.37
N THR A 232 8.51 -2.67 1.66
CA THR A 232 7.57 -3.02 2.73
C THR A 232 6.96 -1.75 3.30
N LEU A 233 5.66 -1.53 3.08
CA LEU A 233 4.87 -0.60 3.89
C LEU A 233 4.39 -1.39 5.12
N ASN A 234 4.61 -0.92 6.35
CA ASN A 234 4.05 -1.58 7.55
C ASN A 234 3.75 -0.58 8.69
N HIS A 235 3.00 -1.03 9.70
CA HIS A 235 2.74 -0.29 10.94
C HIS A 235 2.81 -1.27 12.13
N THR A 236 3.14 -0.79 13.33
CA THR A 236 3.46 -1.64 14.50
C THR A 236 2.28 -1.93 15.45
N ASP A 237 1.09 -1.42 15.15
CA ASP A 237 -0.10 -1.47 16.02
C ASP A 237 -1.12 -2.49 15.51
N ALA A 238 -1.34 -3.60 16.21
CA ALA A 238 -2.25 -4.67 15.78
C ALA A 238 -3.71 -4.24 15.45
N SER A 239 -4.15 -3.03 15.82
CA SER A 239 -5.47 -2.46 15.49
C SER A 239 -5.53 -1.62 14.21
N ARG A 240 -4.37 -1.30 13.62
CA ARG A 240 -4.26 -0.47 12.42
C ARG A 240 -4.01 -1.35 11.19
N LYS A 241 -4.03 -0.77 9.99
CA LYS A 241 -3.79 -1.48 8.73
C LYS A 241 -2.63 -0.86 7.98
N VAL A 242 -1.86 -1.71 7.35
CA VAL A 242 -1.00 -1.29 6.25
C VAL A 242 -1.90 -1.12 5.04
N ARG A 243 -1.99 0.10 4.54
CA ARG A 243 -2.54 0.34 3.22
C ARG A 243 -1.50 -0.14 2.20
N LEU A 244 -1.61 -1.42 1.88
CA LEU A 244 -1.08 -2.03 0.68
C LEU A 244 -2.31 -2.37 -0.13
N ASP A 245 -2.23 -2.09 -1.40
CA ASP A 245 -3.38 -2.22 -2.26
C ASP A 245 -3.88 -3.69 -2.30
N SER A 246 -2.98 -4.70 -2.11
CA SER A 246 -3.24 -6.16 -2.37
C SER A 246 -3.98 -6.41 -3.69
N VAL A 247 -3.71 -5.46 -4.55
CA VAL A 247 -4.32 -5.09 -5.78
C VAL A 247 -3.06 -4.80 -6.56
N ASP A 248 -2.74 -5.71 -7.45
CA ASP A 248 -1.76 -5.40 -8.47
C ASP A 248 -2.43 -4.39 -9.39
N VAL A 249 -1.89 -3.19 -9.43
CA VAL A 249 -2.24 -2.19 -10.43
C VAL A 249 -1.18 -2.29 -11.51
N LEU A 250 -1.49 -3.04 -12.56
CA LEU A 250 -0.63 -3.11 -13.73
C LEU A 250 -1.39 -2.51 -14.91
N ASN A 251 -1.04 -1.28 -15.27
CA ASN A 251 -1.80 -0.48 -16.22
C ASN A 251 -3.27 -0.36 -15.76
N ASP A 252 -4.23 -0.94 -16.51
CA ASP A 252 -5.68 -0.93 -16.22
C ASP A 252 -6.18 -2.22 -15.52
N THR A 253 -5.26 -3.12 -15.16
CA THR A 253 -5.62 -4.38 -14.50
C THR A 253 -5.48 -4.22 -13.00
N ILE A 254 -6.59 -4.41 -12.29
CA ILE A 254 -6.63 -4.68 -10.86
C ILE A 254 -6.80 -6.18 -10.71
N SER A 255 -5.72 -6.85 -10.37
CA SER A 255 -5.75 -8.26 -10.03
C SER A 255 -5.40 -8.43 -8.57
N SER A 256 -6.13 -9.31 -7.90
CA SER A 256 -5.52 -10.03 -6.80
C SER A 256 -4.83 -11.23 -7.41
N SER A 257 -3.55 -11.32 -7.17
CA SER A 257 -2.74 -12.45 -7.59
C SER A 257 -2.92 -13.68 -6.69
N ALA A 258 -3.78 -13.64 -5.66
CA ALA A 258 -3.79 -14.67 -4.60
C ALA A 258 -5.18 -15.22 -4.27
N THR A 259 -6.02 -14.40 -3.65
CA THR A 259 -7.39 -14.78 -3.28
C THR A 259 -8.36 -14.07 -4.21
N ASP A 260 -9.65 -14.38 -4.06
CA ASP A 260 -10.65 -13.46 -4.55
C ASP A 260 -10.29 -12.04 -4.06
N ILE A 261 -10.45 -11.05 -4.93
CA ILE A 261 -10.51 -9.67 -4.46
C ILE A 261 -11.81 -9.61 -3.66
N ASP A 262 -11.66 -9.86 -2.36
CA ASP A 262 -12.75 -9.76 -1.41
C ASP A 262 -13.10 -8.28 -1.28
N VAL A 263 -14.06 -7.85 -2.10
CA VAL A 263 -14.66 -6.53 -1.98
C VAL A 263 -15.69 -6.59 -0.85
N VAL A 264 -15.15 -6.71 0.38
CA VAL A 264 -15.96 -6.73 1.61
C VAL A 264 -16.51 -5.33 1.84
N THR A 265 -17.74 -5.12 1.40
CA THR A 265 -18.51 -3.89 1.60
C THR A 265 -19.58 -4.12 2.65
N ALA A 266 -19.76 -3.14 3.55
CA ALA A 266 -20.90 -3.12 4.47
C ALA A 266 -22.23 -2.75 3.76
N GLY A 267 -22.18 -2.34 2.47
CA GLY A 267 -23.32 -1.92 1.65
C GLY A 267 -23.36 -2.65 0.29
N GLU A 268 -23.42 -1.91 -0.82
CA GLU A 268 -23.52 -2.47 -2.18
C GLU A 268 -22.18 -2.39 -2.94
N LEU A 269 -21.94 -3.35 -3.85
CA LEU A 269 -20.85 -3.34 -4.84
C LEU A 269 -21.43 -2.85 -6.19
N ILE A 270 -21.04 -1.65 -6.66
CA ILE A 270 -21.56 -1.00 -7.88
C ILE A 270 -20.48 -1.00 -8.98
N PHE A 271 -20.80 -1.51 -10.18
CA PHE A 271 -19.95 -1.41 -11.38
C PHE A 271 -20.55 -0.40 -12.38
N ASN A 272 -19.87 0.70 -12.70
CA ASN A 272 -20.41 1.84 -13.47
C ASN A 272 -19.85 1.91 -14.91
N SER A 273 -20.34 1.05 -15.80
CA SER A 273 -19.97 0.99 -17.23
C SER A 273 -21.23 1.10 -18.10
N THR A 274 -21.19 1.80 -19.25
CA THR A 274 -22.32 1.89 -20.23
C THR A 274 -22.36 0.71 -21.21
N THR A 275 -21.37 -0.17 -21.11
CA THR A 275 -21.26 -1.37 -21.95
C THR A 275 -21.77 -2.56 -21.18
N ALA A 276 -20.89 -3.33 -20.54
CA ALA A 276 -21.26 -4.50 -19.77
C ALA A 276 -20.29 -4.73 -18.61
N VAL A 277 -20.79 -5.43 -17.59
CA VAL A 277 -19.94 -6.22 -16.70
C VAL A 277 -19.78 -7.58 -17.38
N LEU A 278 -18.58 -7.87 -17.84
CA LEU A 278 -18.29 -9.19 -18.38
C LEU A 278 -18.16 -10.17 -17.21
N LEU A 279 -19.18 -11.00 -17.02
CA LEU A 279 -19.12 -12.10 -16.07
C LEU A 279 -18.21 -13.21 -16.62
N PRO A 280 -17.59 -14.03 -15.75
CA PRO A 280 -16.81 -15.17 -16.18
C PRO A 280 -17.60 -16.07 -17.14
N ALA A 281 -16.95 -16.57 -18.18
CA ALA A 281 -17.55 -17.45 -19.18
C ALA A 281 -16.78 -18.77 -19.29
N GLY A 282 -17.48 -19.85 -19.62
CA GLY A 282 -16.86 -21.13 -19.95
C GLY A 282 -17.85 -22.28 -20.07
N THR A 283 -17.33 -23.49 -20.27
CA THR A 283 -18.10 -24.73 -20.42
C THR A 283 -18.71 -25.20 -19.10
N SER A 284 -19.65 -26.14 -19.16
CA SER A 284 -20.29 -26.79 -18.02
C SER A 284 -19.28 -27.56 -17.15
N ALA A 285 -18.20 -28.07 -17.76
CA ALA A 285 -17.10 -28.72 -17.05
C ALA A 285 -16.24 -27.75 -16.23
N GLN A 286 -16.28 -26.44 -16.53
CA GLN A 286 -15.49 -25.40 -15.87
C GLN A 286 -16.26 -24.65 -14.78
N ARG A 287 -17.40 -25.17 -14.33
CA ARG A 287 -18.29 -24.48 -13.39
C ARG A 287 -17.69 -24.36 -11.96
N PRO A 288 -17.66 -23.15 -11.36
CA PRO A 288 -17.27 -22.95 -9.96
C PRO A 288 -18.29 -23.57 -9.01
N THR A 289 -17.79 -24.15 -7.92
CA THR A 289 -18.64 -24.81 -6.92
C THR A 289 -19.20 -23.88 -5.84
N ASN A 290 -18.73 -22.63 -5.78
CA ASN A 290 -19.12 -21.66 -4.75
C ASN A 290 -20.55 -21.16 -4.97
N ALA A 291 -21.38 -21.21 -3.92
CA ALA A 291 -22.75 -20.70 -3.96
C ALA A 291 -22.78 -19.17 -4.14
N GLY A 292 -23.79 -18.66 -4.84
CA GLY A 292 -23.97 -17.24 -5.13
C GLY A 292 -23.21 -16.72 -6.37
N GLY A 293 -22.39 -17.56 -7.02
CA GLY A 293 -21.70 -17.19 -8.25
C GLY A 293 -22.66 -17.01 -9.44
N LEU A 294 -22.36 -16.05 -10.31
CA LEU A 294 -23.03 -15.79 -11.59
C LEU A 294 -22.01 -15.91 -12.73
N ARG A 295 -22.39 -16.59 -13.81
CA ARG A 295 -21.51 -16.77 -14.97
C ARG A 295 -22.31 -17.00 -16.26
N TYR A 296 -21.62 -16.94 -17.39
CA TYR A 296 -22.15 -17.40 -18.68
C TYR A 296 -21.67 -18.82 -18.99
N ASN A 297 -22.57 -19.70 -19.43
CA ASN A 297 -22.23 -21.05 -19.85
C ASN A 297 -22.21 -21.14 -21.38
N THR A 298 -21.05 -21.44 -21.94
CA THR A 298 -20.86 -21.49 -23.40
C THR A 298 -21.42 -22.76 -24.04
N ASP A 299 -21.70 -23.82 -23.28
CA ASP A 299 -22.30 -25.05 -23.81
C ASP A 299 -23.82 -24.90 -23.98
N THR A 300 -24.48 -24.24 -23.02
CA THR A 300 -25.94 -24.06 -23.01
C THR A 300 -26.40 -22.73 -23.59
N GLY A 301 -25.49 -21.75 -23.73
CA GLY A 301 -25.79 -20.41 -24.22
C GLY A 301 -26.59 -19.54 -23.25
N LEU A 302 -26.71 -19.96 -21.98
CA LEU A 302 -27.50 -19.30 -20.95
C LEU A 302 -26.62 -18.72 -19.84
N TYR A 303 -27.14 -17.70 -19.17
CA TYR A 303 -26.61 -17.27 -17.87
C TYR A 303 -27.05 -18.27 -16.79
N GLU A 304 -26.14 -18.57 -15.87
CA GLU A 304 -26.40 -19.49 -14.77
C GLU A 304 -25.87 -18.93 -13.46
N GLY A 305 -26.59 -19.27 -12.38
CA GLY A 305 -26.19 -19.03 -11.01
C GLY A 305 -25.94 -20.34 -10.28
N ARG A 306 -25.17 -20.30 -9.19
CA ARG A 306 -24.98 -21.47 -8.32
C ARG A 306 -25.79 -21.32 -7.02
N ALA A 307 -26.83 -22.14 -6.87
CA ALA A 307 -27.49 -22.35 -5.59
C ALA A 307 -26.67 -23.33 -4.71
N PRO A 308 -26.93 -23.42 -3.39
CA PRO A 308 -26.21 -24.35 -2.51
C PRO A 308 -26.25 -25.81 -3.00
N THR A 309 -27.34 -26.22 -3.65
CA THR A 309 -27.60 -27.60 -4.06
C THR A 309 -27.43 -27.88 -5.55
N GLY A 310 -27.08 -26.91 -6.39
CA GLY A 310 -26.92 -27.12 -7.83
C GLY A 310 -26.88 -25.84 -8.65
N TYR A 311 -26.69 -25.96 -9.97
CA TYR A 311 -26.68 -24.83 -10.90
C TYR A 311 -28.11 -24.54 -11.37
N VAL A 312 -28.46 -23.25 -11.49
CA VAL A 312 -29.76 -22.80 -11.96
C VAL A 312 -29.52 -21.94 -13.20
N SER A 313 -30.09 -22.34 -14.32
CA SER A 313 -30.07 -21.54 -15.55
C SER A 313 -31.19 -20.50 -15.50
N PHE A 314 -30.91 -19.29 -15.97
CA PHE A 314 -31.89 -18.21 -16.06
C PHE A 314 -32.46 -18.16 -17.49
N GLY A 315 -33.79 -18.28 -17.63
CA GLY A 315 -34.49 -18.30 -18.93
C GLY A 315 -35.60 -19.36 -19.08
N GLY A 316 -36.00 -20.03 -17.99
CA GLY A 316 -36.99 -21.12 -17.95
C GLY A 316 -36.84 -21.98 -16.69
N VAL A 317 -37.64 -23.02 -16.53
CA VAL A 317 -37.44 -24.07 -15.52
C VAL A 317 -36.67 -25.21 -16.17
N TYR A 318 -35.53 -25.62 -15.61
CA TYR A 318 -34.64 -26.64 -16.19
C TYR A 318 -34.31 -27.74 -15.17
N SER A 319 -34.10 -28.97 -15.63
CA SER A 319 -33.39 -30.01 -14.90
C SER A 319 -31.89 -29.66 -14.76
N ASP A 320 -31.15 -30.36 -13.88
CA ASP A 320 -29.72 -30.09 -13.60
C ASP A 320 -28.83 -30.16 -14.87
N ASP A 321 -29.20 -31.04 -15.80
CA ASP A 321 -28.56 -31.21 -17.12
C ASP A 321 -29.21 -30.39 -18.26
N ALA A 322 -30.22 -29.56 -17.92
CA ALA A 322 -31.04 -28.74 -18.83
C ALA A 322 -31.87 -29.49 -19.90
N ALA A 323 -31.81 -30.82 -19.97
CA ALA A 323 -32.48 -31.61 -21.01
C ALA A 323 -34.01 -31.65 -20.85
N THR A 324 -34.52 -31.49 -19.63
CA THR A 324 -35.96 -31.36 -19.33
C THR A 324 -36.24 -29.92 -18.91
N ASN A 325 -37.15 -29.24 -19.61
CA ASN A 325 -37.41 -27.82 -19.34
C ASN A 325 -38.82 -27.36 -19.69
N VAL A 326 -39.21 -26.27 -19.04
CA VAL A 326 -40.37 -25.44 -19.38
C VAL A 326 -39.86 -24.06 -19.71
N THR A 327 -40.02 -23.65 -20.97
CA THR A 327 -39.46 -22.40 -21.50
C THR A 327 -40.54 -21.57 -22.15
N ALA A 328 -40.49 -20.26 -21.97
CA ALA A 328 -41.24 -19.33 -22.81
C ALA A 328 -40.48 -19.17 -24.13
N HIS A 329 -41.15 -19.36 -25.24
CA HIS A 329 -40.54 -19.20 -26.55
C HIS A 329 -40.25 -17.71 -26.81
N PRO A 330 -39.05 -17.36 -27.26
CA PRO A 330 -38.58 -15.96 -27.26
C PRO A 330 -39.32 -15.02 -28.22
N THR A 331 -40.13 -15.56 -29.14
CA THR A 331 -40.70 -14.78 -30.26
C THR A 331 -42.15 -15.10 -30.63
N ASN A 332 -42.83 -16.05 -29.97
CA ASN A 332 -44.16 -16.49 -30.43
C ASN A 332 -45.17 -16.79 -29.30
N ASP A 333 -44.92 -16.26 -28.10
CA ASP A 333 -45.83 -16.34 -26.94
C ASP A 333 -46.29 -17.77 -26.57
N THR A 334 -45.49 -18.78 -26.88
CA THR A 334 -45.76 -20.18 -26.48
C THR A 334 -44.96 -20.58 -25.24
N ILE A 335 -45.53 -21.43 -24.39
CA ILE A 335 -44.79 -22.14 -23.34
C ILE A 335 -44.53 -23.56 -23.84
N LEU A 336 -43.27 -23.97 -23.89
CA LEU A 336 -42.87 -25.27 -24.40
C LEU A 336 -42.39 -26.19 -23.28
N PHE A 337 -42.92 -27.41 -23.26
CA PHE A 337 -42.52 -28.49 -22.38
C PHE A 337 -41.61 -29.45 -23.14
N ARG A 338 -40.40 -29.66 -22.63
CA ARG A 338 -39.46 -30.65 -23.15
C ARG A 338 -39.08 -31.65 -22.07
N ALA A 339 -38.97 -32.92 -22.44
CA ALA A 339 -38.38 -33.97 -21.62
C ALA A 339 -37.28 -34.67 -22.42
N ASN A 340 -36.08 -34.75 -21.86
CA ASN A 340 -34.91 -35.34 -22.52
C ASN A 340 -34.68 -34.81 -23.96
N ASN A 341 -34.75 -33.48 -24.13
CA ASN A 341 -34.65 -32.77 -25.40
C ASN A 341 -35.75 -33.03 -26.44
N ILE A 342 -36.83 -33.75 -26.08
CA ILE A 342 -37.98 -34.02 -26.95
C ILE A 342 -39.17 -33.18 -26.48
N ALA A 343 -39.89 -32.53 -27.40
CA ALA A 343 -41.10 -31.78 -27.08
C ALA A 343 -42.20 -32.74 -26.59
N SER A 344 -42.69 -32.53 -25.36
CA SER A 344 -43.76 -33.33 -24.76
C SER A 344 -45.11 -32.61 -24.78
N GLY A 345 -45.09 -31.29 -24.97
CA GLY A 345 -46.29 -30.48 -25.18
C GLY A 345 -46.01 -28.98 -25.27
N SER A 346 -47.03 -28.20 -25.57
CA SER A 346 -46.98 -26.74 -25.62
C SER A 346 -48.28 -26.11 -25.13
N ILE A 347 -48.19 -24.87 -24.64
CA ILE A 347 -49.34 -23.99 -24.39
C ILE A 347 -49.23 -22.80 -25.35
N ASP A 348 -50.31 -22.54 -26.06
CA ASP A 348 -50.46 -21.38 -26.94
C ASP A 348 -51.87 -20.78 -26.81
N SER A 349 -52.21 -19.85 -27.70
CA SER A 349 -53.55 -19.21 -27.72
C SER A 349 -54.70 -20.17 -28.04
N GLN A 350 -54.43 -21.36 -28.61
CA GLN A 350 -55.41 -22.38 -28.93
C GLN A 350 -55.61 -23.38 -27.77
N GLY A 351 -54.73 -23.37 -26.77
CA GLY A 351 -54.87 -24.14 -25.53
C GLY A 351 -53.66 -24.99 -25.21
N ILE A 352 -53.90 -26.16 -24.62
CA ILE A 352 -52.86 -27.10 -24.17
C ILE A 352 -52.77 -28.24 -25.19
N ASN A 353 -51.59 -28.41 -25.79
CA ASN A 353 -51.27 -29.53 -26.67
C ASN A 353 -50.28 -30.47 -25.96
N LEU A 354 -50.65 -31.73 -25.75
CA LEU A 354 -49.82 -32.73 -25.07
C LEU A 354 -49.72 -33.99 -25.93
N THR A 355 -48.54 -34.61 -25.92
CA THR A 355 -48.34 -35.92 -26.58
C THR A 355 -49.08 -37.06 -25.85
N GLY A 356 -49.29 -36.89 -24.54
CA GLY A 356 -50.11 -37.78 -23.72
C GLY A 356 -50.47 -37.10 -22.41
N LEU A 357 -51.63 -37.46 -21.85
CA LEU A 357 -52.14 -36.93 -20.59
C LEU A 357 -52.57 -38.10 -19.71
N LEU A 358 -51.92 -38.26 -18.55
CA LEU A 358 -52.36 -39.17 -17.50
C LEU A 358 -52.83 -38.33 -16.31
N VAL A 359 -54.07 -38.52 -15.90
CA VAL A 359 -54.64 -37.88 -14.71
C VAL A 359 -55.20 -38.98 -13.82
N ASP A 360 -54.54 -39.20 -12.68
CA ASP A 360 -54.81 -40.35 -11.81
C ASP A 360 -54.81 -41.64 -12.62
N SER A 361 -55.92 -42.38 -12.67
CA SER A 361 -56.00 -43.63 -13.41
C SER A 361 -56.52 -43.50 -14.85
N VAL A 362 -56.71 -42.30 -15.39
CA VAL A 362 -57.24 -42.08 -16.76
C VAL A 362 -56.13 -41.58 -17.67
N SER A 363 -55.81 -42.35 -18.71
CA SER A 363 -54.79 -42.06 -19.70
C SER A 363 -55.43 -41.73 -21.05
N ALA A 364 -55.10 -40.56 -21.60
CA ALA A 364 -55.33 -40.20 -22.98
C ALA A 364 -53.99 -40.18 -23.71
N ASN A 365 -53.76 -41.16 -24.58
CA ASN A 365 -52.52 -41.28 -25.34
C ASN A 365 -52.83 -41.75 -26.76
N ALA A 366 -52.22 -41.09 -27.74
CA ALA A 366 -52.47 -41.31 -29.17
C ALA A 366 -53.97 -41.31 -29.51
N ASN A 367 -54.53 -42.47 -29.84
CA ASN A 367 -55.92 -42.66 -30.26
C ASN A 367 -56.77 -43.41 -29.23
N THR A 368 -56.28 -43.58 -27.99
CA THR A 368 -56.99 -44.34 -26.94
C THR A 368 -57.20 -43.49 -25.69
N ILE A 369 -58.38 -43.65 -25.09
CA ILE A 369 -58.66 -43.22 -23.71
C ILE A 369 -58.89 -44.48 -22.90
N THR A 370 -58.04 -44.76 -21.92
CA THR A 370 -58.06 -46.00 -21.13
C THR A 370 -57.88 -45.72 -19.66
N THR A 371 -58.21 -46.72 -18.84
CA THR A 371 -57.72 -46.78 -17.47
C THR A 371 -56.33 -47.43 -17.43
N ASP A 372 -55.44 -46.96 -16.55
CA ASP A 372 -54.06 -47.48 -16.44
C ASP A 372 -53.87 -48.52 -15.32
N SER A 373 -54.86 -48.66 -14.43
CA SER A 373 -54.91 -49.62 -13.33
C SER A 373 -55.68 -50.87 -13.73
N GLY A 374 -55.17 -52.04 -13.32
CA GLY A 374 -55.80 -53.32 -13.63
C GLY A 374 -57.23 -53.41 -13.08
N ASN A 375 -58.17 -53.83 -13.92
CA ASN A 375 -59.58 -54.06 -13.57
C ASN A 375 -60.38 -52.82 -13.15
N THR A 376 -60.00 -51.61 -13.57
CA THR A 376 -60.80 -50.40 -13.36
C THR A 376 -61.59 -50.03 -14.62
N ASN A 377 -62.84 -49.59 -14.44
CA ASN A 377 -63.73 -49.21 -15.54
C ASN A 377 -63.55 -47.73 -15.90
N LEU A 378 -63.59 -47.40 -17.19
CA LEU A 378 -63.78 -46.04 -17.66
C LEU A 378 -65.29 -45.75 -17.76
N ASN A 379 -65.80 -44.91 -16.86
CA ASN A 379 -67.21 -44.54 -16.86
C ASN A 379 -67.43 -43.22 -17.63
N PHE A 380 -68.15 -43.28 -18.74
CA PHE A 380 -68.74 -42.09 -19.36
C PHE A 380 -70.12 -41.87 -18.76
N THR A 381 -70.27 -40.84 -17.94
CA THR A 381 -71.54 -40.48 -17.30
C THR A 381 -71.93 -39.06 -17.69
N PRO A 382 -73.13 -38.83 -18.22
CA PRO A 382 -73.59 -37.47 -18.47
C PRO A 382 -73.95 -36.79 -17.14
N ASN A 383 -73.82 -35.46 -17.08
CA ASN A 383 -74.31 -34.70 -15.94
C ASN A 383 -75.84 -34.50 -16.06
N GLY A 384 -76.57 -34.73 -14.96
CA GLY A 384 -78.03 -34.56 -14.89
C GLY A 384 -78.79 -35.47 -15.87
N THR A 385 -79.69 -34.89 -16.66
CA THR A 385 -80.49 -35.60 -17.68
C THR A 385 -79.81 -35.67 -19.05
N GLY A 386 -78.49 -35.52 -19.11
CA GLY A 386 -77.74 -35.60 -20.37
C GLY A 386 -77.60 -37.03 -20.91
N SER A 387 -76.88 -37.17 -22.02
CA SER A 387 -76.57 -38.46 -22.65
C SER A 387 -75.09 -38.57 -22.97
N VAL A 388 -74.58 -39.80 -23.13
CA VAL A 388 -73.25 -40.03 -23.70
C VAL A 388 -73.40 -40.15 -25.19
N VAL A 389 -72.69 -39.32 -25.95
CA VAL A 389 -72.72 -39.31 -27.41
C VAL A 389 -71.34 -39.66 -27.92
N ILE A 390 -71.26 -40.71 -28.73
CA ILE A 390 -70.04 -41.10 -29.45
C ILE A 390 -70.39 -41.00 -30.93
N ASP A 391 -69.85 -39.98 -31.59
CA ASP A 391 -70.22 -39.60 -32.96
C ASP A 391 -71.75 -39.46 -33.09
N SER A 392 -72.39 -40.28 -33.92
CA SER A 392 -73.82 -40.25 -34.22
C SER A 392 -74.65 -41.24 -33.38
N ILE A 393 -74.03 -41.85 -32.36
CA ILE A 393 -74.68 -42.83 -31.48
C ILE A 393 -74.84 -42.23 -30.09
N LYS A 394 -76.10 -42.14 -29.64
CA LYS A 394 -76.47 -41.66 -28.31
C LYS A 394 -76.83 -42.81 -27.39
N PHE A 395 -76.24 -42.83 -26.20
CA PHE A 395 -76.55 -43.73 -25.09
C PHE A 395 -77.26 -42.94 -23.98
N GLU A 396 -78.52 -43.29 -23.73
CA GLU A 396 -79.38 -42.54 -22.79
C GLU A 396 -80.44 -43.45 -22.16
N GLN A 397 -80.47 -43.52 -20.82
CA GLN A 397 -81.54 -44.20 -20.06
C GLN A 397 -81.87 -45.63 -20.55
N GLY A 398 -80.83 -46.40 -20.91
CA GLY A 398 -80.97 -47.77 -21.42
C GLY A 398 -81.25 -47.87 -22.93
N ASN A 399 -81.43 -46.75 -23.61
CA ASN A 399 -81.61 -46.70 -25.07
C ASN A 399 -80.29 -46.44 -25.78
N ILE A 400 -80.11 -47.10 -26.92
CA ILE A 400 -79.10 -46.77 -27.93
C ILE A 400 -79.85 -46.18 -29.11
N THR A 401 -79.58 -44.91 -29.43
CA THR A 401 -80.27 -44.17 -30.50
C THR A 401 -79.25 -43.76 -31.57
N ASN A 402 -79.49 -44.13 -32.82
CA ASN A 402 -78.82 -43.48 -33.95
C ASN A 402 -79.47 -42.11 -34.18
N THR A 403 -78.70 -41.04 -34.08
CA THR A 403 -79.20 -39.65 -34.20
C THR A 403 -79.23 -39.14 -35.63
N THR A 404 -78.83 -39.98 -36.60
CA THR A 404 -78.86 -39.67 -38.03
C THR A 404 -79.92 -40.53 -38.75
N ASN A 405 -80.24 -40.16 -39.99
CA ASN A 405 -81.12 -40.96 -40.86
C ASN A 405 -80.42 -42.19 -41.49
N GLY A 406 -79.11 -42.39 -41.23
CA GLY A 406 -78.40 -43.58 -41.68
C GLY A 406 -78.83 -44.84 -40.90
N ALA A 407 -78.58 -46.02 -41.45
CA ALA A 407 -78.83 -47.27 -40.73
C ALA A 407 -77.83 -47.44 -39.57
N LEU A 408 -78.28 -47.99 -38.43
CA LEU A 408 -77.38 -48.55 -37.42
C LEU A 408 -77.14 -50.02 -37.78
N GLU A 409 -75.97 -50.31 -38.33
CA GLU A 409 -75.66 -51.64 -38.85
C GLU A 409 -74.80 -52.44 -37.86
N PHE A 410 -75.17 -53.70 -37.64
CA PHE A 410 -74.35 -54.67 -36.92
C PHE A 410 -73.80 -55.66 -37.94
N ILE A 411 -72.64 -55.34 -38.53
CA ILE A 411 -72.04 -56.13 -39.63
C ILE A 411 -70.91 -57.03 -39.10
N PRO A 412 -71.15 -58.33 -38.90
CA PRO A 412 -70.08 -59.26 -38.60
C PRO A 412 -69.22 -59.55 -39.84
N THR A 413 -67.93 -59.88 -39.63
CA THR A 413 -67.06 -60.46 -40.65
C THR A 413 -66.90 -61.97 -40.44
N GLY A 414 -66.64 -62.73 -41.50
CA GLY A 414 -66.49 -64.19 -41.42
C GLY A 414 -67.77 -64.93 -41.02
N GLN A 415 -67.68 -65.85 -40.06
CA GLN A 415 -68.84 -66.58 -39.49
C GLN A 415 -69.51 -65.85 -38.31
N GLY A 416 -69.23 -64.54 -38.11
CA GLY A 416 -69.88 -63.79 -37.04
C GLY A 416 -71.38 -63.63 -37.25
N TYR A 417 -72.14 -63.47 -36.18
CA TYR A 417 -73.60 -63.30 -36.19
C TYR A 417 -74.03 -62.35 -35.05
N PHE A 418 -75.18 -61.69 -35.22
CA PHE A 418 -75.81 -60.94 -34.13
C PHE A 418 -76.63 -61.89 -33.25
N LYS A 419 -76.45 -61.82 -31.92
CA LYS A 419 -77.16 -62.65 -30.95
C LYS A 419 -77.69 -61.82 -29.79
N SER A 420 -78.98 -61.93 -29.50
CA SER A 420 -79.54 -61.54 -28.21
C SER A 420 -79.32 -62.68 -27.20
N GLY A 421 -78.40 -62.49 -26.23
CA GLY A 421 -77.93 -63.57 -25.35
C GLY A 421 -78.84 -63.94 -24.16
N GLY A 422 -79.86 -63.14 -23.84
CA GLY A 422 -80.79 -63.41 -22.74
C GLY A 422 -81.86 -64.46 -23.09
N THR A 423 -82.66 -64.88 -22.10
CA THR A 423 -83.80 -65.79 -22.28
C THR A 423 -85.10 -65.08 -22.71
N GLY A 424 -85.08 -63.75 -22.79
CA GLY A 424 -86.17 -62.94 -23.33
C GLY A 424 -86.21 -62.97 -24.87
N GLY A 425 -87.25 -62.36 -25.45
CA GLY A 425 -87.42 -62.24 -26.91
C GLY A 425 -86.83 -60.95 -27.49
N MET A 426 -86.54 -60.97 -28.80
CA MET A 426 -86.30 -59.75 -29.59
C MET A 426 -87.65 -59.20 -30.06
N VAL A 427 -87.92 -57.92 -29.77
CA VAL A 427 -89.06 -57.20 -30.35
C VAL A 427 -88.62 -56.64 -31.69
N ILE A 428 -89.28 -57.09 -32.75
CA ILE A 428 -89.11 -56.58 -34.10
C ILE A 428 -90.17 -55.51 -34.40
N PRO A 429 -89.97 -54.67 -35.43
CA PRO A 429 -91.01 -53.74 -35.87
C PRO A 429 -92.34 -54.47 -36.10
N TYR A 430 -93.45 -53.85 -35.71
CA TYR A 430 -94.79 -54.43 -35.91
C TYR A 430 -95.78 -53.36 -36.39
N GLY A 431 -96.92 -53.79 -36.93
CA GLY A 431 -98.03 -52.92 -37.27
C GLY A 431 -98.90 -53.49 -38.37
N THR A 432 -99.87 -52.71 -38.86
CA THR A 432 -100.77 -53.13 -39.93
C THR A 432 -100.03 -53.24 -41.28
N THR A 433 -100.74 -53.74 -42.29
CA THR A 433 -100.27 -53.77 -43.68
C THR A 433 -100.01 -52.35 -44.22
N ALA A 434 -100.77 -51.36 -43.76
CA ALA A 434 -100.58 -49.95 -44.13
C ALA A 434 -99.31 -49.34 -43.49
N ASN A 435 -98.78 -49.94 -42.42
CA ASN A 435 -97.55 -49.49 -41.76
C ASN A 435 -96.28 -50.17 -42.31
N ARG A 436 -96.36 -50.84 -43.48
CA ARG A 436 -95.17 -51.38 -44.16
C ARG A 436 -94.21 -50.27 -44.52
N ILE A 437 -92.91 -50.55 -44.39
CA ILE A 437 -91.85 -49.59 -44.71
C ILE A 437 -91.93 -49.29 -46.22
N PRO A 438 -91.98 -48.02 -46.66
CA PRO A 438 -92.15 -47.69 -48.08
C PRO A 438 -90.97 -48.09 -48.99
N ASN A 439 -89.77 -48.31 -48.43
CA ASN A 439 -88.57 -48.77 -49.12
C ASN A 439 -87.79 -49.76 -48.24
N PRO A 440 -88.25 -51.01 -48.09
CA PRO A 440 -87.60 -51.99 -47.24
C PRO A 440 -86.36 -52.60 -47.94
N ALA A 441 -85.35 -52.96 -47.14
CA ALA A 441 -84.23 -53.76 -47.61
C ALA A 441 -84.62 -55.25 -47.70
N ILE A 442 -83.95 -56.02 -48.56
CA ILE A 442 -84.14 -57.48 -48.64
C ILE A 442 -83.82 -58.09 -47.26
N GLY A 443 -84.76 -58.89 -46.74
CA GLY A 443 -84.69 -59.48 -45.41
C GLY A 443 -85.33 -58.64 -44.31
N ASP A 444 -85.84 -57.43 -44.61
CA ASP A 444 -86.57 -56.62 -43.62
C ASP A 444 -87.73 -57.42 -43.05
N THR A 445 -87.63 -57.74 -41.75
CA THR A 445 -88.55 -58.62 -41.07
C THR A 445 -89.38 -57.83 -40.05
N ARG A 446 -90.70 -57.97 -40.12
CA ARG A 446 -91.65 -57.31 -39.21
C ARG A 446 -92.83 -58.20 -38.86
N TRP A 447 -93.52 -57.89 -37.78
CA TRP A 447 -94.78 -58.55 -37.40
C TRP A 447 -95.98 -57.79 -37.96
N ASN A 448 -96.75 -58.42 -38.84
CA ASN A 448 -97.98 -57.83 -39.36
C ASN A 448 -99.16 -58.16 -38.44
N THR A 449 -99.80 -57.14 -37.89
CA THR A 449 -100.92 -57.31 -36.96
C THR A 449 -102.25 -57.61 -37.64
N ASP A 450 -102.41 -57.31 -38.93
CA ASP A 450 -103.64 -57.64 -39.67
C ASP A 450 -103.70 -59.15 -39.97
N THR A 451 -102.56 -59.73 -40.35
CA THR A 451 -102.43 -61.15 -40.68
C THR A 451 -101.93 -61.99 -39.51
N SER A 452 -101.46 -61.37 -38.42
CA SER A 452 -100.81 -62.04 -37.28
C SER A 452 -99.65 -62.94 -37.70
N THR A 453 -98.83 -62.47 -38.65
CA THR A 453 -97.70 -63.24 -39.20
C THR A 453 -96.40 -62.45 -39.17
N LEU A 454 -95.30 -63.16 -38.99
CA LEU A 454 -93.95 -62.66 -39.25
C LEU A 454 -93.73 -62.57 -40.76
N GLU A 455 -93.59 -61.37 -41.30
CA GLU A 455 -93.35 -61.12 -42.73
C GLU A 455 -91.93 -60.60 -42.98
N SER A 456 -91.30 -61.07 -44.07
CA SER A 456 -89.97 -60.65 -44.53
C SER A 456 -90.04 -60.11 -45.96
N TRP A 457 -89.33 -59.04 -46.26
CA TRP A 457 -89.22 -58.52 -47.63
C TRP A 457 -88.26 -59.38 -48.48
N ASP A 458 -88.73 -59.92 -49.60
CA ASP A 458 -87.91 -60.77 -50.49
C ASP A 458 -87.20 -59.99 -51.62
N GLY A 459 -87.38 -58.67 -51.68
CA GLY A 459 -86.92 -57.81 -52.78
C GLY A 459 -88.04 -57.28 -53.66
N VAL A 460 -89.23 -57.89 -53.62
CA VAL A 460 -90.40 -57.53 -54.44
C VAL A 460 -91.66 -57.33 -53.60
N GLN A 461 -91.86 -58.15 -52.58
CA GLN A 461 -93.01 -58.07 -51.67
C GLN A 461 -92.67 -58.58 -50.27
N TYR A 462 -93.52 -58.25 -49.29
CA TYR A 462 -93.48 -58.91 -47.99
C TYR A 462 -94.13 -60.29 -48.09
N VAL A 463 -93.37 -61.34 -47.78
CA VAL A 463 -93.80 -62.73 -47.76
C VAL A 463 -93.78 -63.29 -46.34
N LEU A 464 -94.49 -64.40 -46.09
CA LEU A 464 -94.40 -65.11 -44.81
C LEU A 464 -92.97 -65.59 -44.56
N SER A 465 -92.40 -65.25 -43.40
CA SER A 465 -90.99 -65.55 -43.08
C SER A 465 -90.73 -67.05 -42.88
N ALA A 466 -91.77 -67.85 -42.62
CA ALA A 466 -91.69 -69.31 -42.56
C ALA A 466 -91.60 -69.97 -43.95
N GLY A 467 -91.71 -69.21 -45.04
CA GLY A 467 -91.69 -69.71 -46.42
C GLY A 467 -93.09 -69.99 -47.01
N GLN A 468 -93.15 -70.15 -48.34
CA GLN A 468 -94.38 -70.35 -49.15
C GLN A 468 -94.94 -71.79 -49.09
N GLY A 469 -94.77 -72.49 -47.97
CA GLY A 469 -95.39 -73.81 -47.74
C GLY A 469 -96.69 -73.63 -46.98
N GLY A 470 -97.83 -73.95 -47.61
CA GLY A 470 -99.15 -73.86 -46.96
C GLY A 470 -99.18 -74.66 -45.65
N THR A 471 -99.69 -74.05 -44.57
CA THR A 471 -100.07 -74.75 -43.34
C THR A 471 -101.04 -75.87 -43.69
N VAL A 472 -100.66 -77.12 -43.44
CA VAL A 472 -101.53 -78.27 -43.67
C VAL A 472 -102.67 -78.23 -42.65
N SER A 473 -103.93 -78.19 -43.10
CA SER A 473 -105.09 -78.22 -42.20
C SER A 473 -105.22 -79.58 -41.51
N GLU A 474 -105.76 -79.60 -40.30
CA GLU A 474 -106.02 -80.85 -39.55
C GLU A 474 -106.88 -81.84 -40.36
N GLU A 475 -107.85 -81.32 -41.13
CA GLU A 475 -108.65 -82.14 -42.05
C GLU A 475 -107.80 -82.81 -43.13
N TYR A 476 -106.84 -82.12 -43.75
CA TYR A 476 -105.98 -82.71 -44.76
C TYR A 476 -104.97 -83.71 -44.17
N MET A 477 -104.49 -83.48 -42.94
CA MET A 477 -103.66 -84.46 -42.21
C MET A 477 -104.46 -85.70 -41.81
N ASN A 478 -105.72 -85.54 -41.40
CA ASN A 478 -106.59 -86.66 -41.08
C ASN A 478 -106.97 -87.47 -42.33
N GLU A 479 -107.17 -86.82 -43.48
CA GLU A 479 -107.44 -87.50 -44.75
C GLU A 479 -106.20 -88.25 -45.26
N LEU A 480 -105.00 -87.65 -45.19
CA LEU A 480 -103.73 -88.32 -45.48
C LEU A 480 -103.48 -89.50 -44.52
N SER A 481 -103.76 -89.32 -43.23
CA SER A 481 -103.61 -90.37 -42.21
C SER A 481 -104.56 -91.54 -42.48
N LEU A 482 -105.82 -91.26 -42.81
CA LEU A 482 -106.81 -92.28 -43.19
C LEU A 482 -106.42 -92.99 -44.48
N GLN A 483 -105.90 -92.26 -45.47
CA GLN A 483 -105.44 -92.80 -46.74
C GLN A 483 -104.23 -93.73 -46.54
N TYR A 484 -103.25 -93.35 -45.72
CA TYR A 484 -102.12 -94.22 -45.38
C TYR A 484 -102.52 -95.41 -44.51
N THR A 485 -103.50 -95.25 -43.60
CA THR A 485 -104.04 -96.35 -42.80
C THR A 485 -104.75 -97.40 -43.68
N ILE A 486 -105.50 -96.98 -44.71
CA ILE A 486 -106.17 -97.89 -45.66
C ILE A 486 -105.16 -98.57 -46.61
N ILE A 487 -104.06 -97.89 -46.97
CA ILE A 487 -103.05 -98.43 -47.92
C ILE A 487 -102.07 -99.40 -47.24
N LEU A 488 -101.73 -99.19 -45.96
CA LEU A 488 -100.66 -99.93 -45.28
C LEU A 488 -101.16 -100.99 -44.27
N GLY A 489 -102.48 -101.06 -44.01
CA GLY A 489 -103.10 -102.05 -43.11
C GLY A 489 -103.36 -101.52 -41.71
#